data_AF-A0A354YX99-F1
#
_entry.id   AF-A0A354YX99-F1
#
_cell.length_a   1.000
_cell.length_b   1.000
_cell.length_c   1.000
_cell.angle_alpha   90.00
_cell.angle_beta   90.00
_cell.angle_gamma   90.00
#
_symmetry.space_group_name_H-M   'P 1'
#
loop_
_entity.id
_entity.type
_entity.pdbx_description
1 polymer ?
#
loop_
_entity_poly.entity_id
_entity_poly.type
_entity_poly.pdbx_seq_one_letter_code
_entity_poly.pdbx_strand_id
1 'polypeptide(L)'
;GIMDLPQIKEYHPRLAEIRDVARLHFCIPSVEAQIIEAHLVSAGSALVMADAFMQGEIKNAFAIIRPPGHHAMTVSHGNRGF
;
A
#
# COMPACT_ATOMS: atom_id res chain seq x y z
N GLY A 1 -14.70 10.29 20.71
CA GLY A 1 -13.91 9.08 20.41
C GLY A 1 -12.49 9.47 20.08
N ILE A 2 -11.61 8.49 19.84
CA ILE A 2 -10.21 8.75 19.45
C ILE A 2 -10.10 9.69 18.24
N MET A 3 -11.06 9.61 17.31
CA MET A 3 -11.10 10.43 16.10
C MET A 3 -11.54 11.89 16.32
N ASP A 4 -11.99 12.27 17.51
CA ASP A 4 -12.33 13.67 17.82
C ASP A 4 -11.11 14.49 18.25
N LEU A 5 -9.96 13.84 18.45
CA LEU A 5 -8.72 14.50 18.82
C LEU A 5 -8.16 15.26 17.61
N PRO A 6 -7.88 16.57 17.70
CA PRO A 6 -7.39 17.37 16.57
C PRO A 6 -6.02 16.91 16.05
N GLN A 7 -5.29 16.11 16.83
CA GLN A 7 -4.02 15.51 16.44
C GLN A 7 -4.18 14.23 15.60
N ILE A 8 -5.38 13.69 15.49
CA ILE A 8 -5.69 12.47 14.75
C ILE A 8 -6.45 12.85 13.49
N LYS A 9 -5.89 12.47 12.35
CA LYS A 9 -6.46 12.74 11.03
C LYS A 9 -6.66 11.41 10.31
N GLU A 10 -7.88 11.18 9.84
CA GLU A 10 -8.19 10.06 8.96
C GLU A 10 -7.87 10.40 7.51
N TYR A 11 -7.39 9.39 6.78
CA TYR A 11 -7.08 9.48 5.37
C TYR A 11 -7.79 8.35 4.64
N HIS A 12 -8.41 8.69 3.52
CA HIS A 12 -9.07 7.69 2.68
C HIS A 12 -8.02 6.87 1.94
N PRO A 13 -8.19 5.53 1.88
CA PRO A 13 -7.30 4.69 1.10
C PRO A 13 -7.47 5.00 -0.40
N ARG A 14 -6.40 4.77 -1.17
CA ARG A 14 -6.47 4.71 -2.63
C ARG A 14 -6.08 3.32 -3.09
N LEU A 15 -6.44 2.99 -4.33
CA LEU A 15 -5.82 1.86 -5.01
C LEU A 15 -4.42 2.27 -5.47
N ALA A 16 -3.43 1.43 -5.20
CA ALA A 16 -2.15 1.51 -5.88
C ALA A 16 -2.35 1.34 -7.40
N GLU A 17 -1.57 2.06 -8.19
CA GLU A 17 -1.58 1.89 -9.65
C GLU A 17 -0.69 0.70 -10.05
N ILE A 18 -0.87 0.16 -11.27
CA ILE A 18 0.01 -0.91 -11.78
C ILE A 18 1.49 -0.47 -11.75
N ARG A 19 1.78 0.80 -12.07
CA ARG A 19 3.14 1.35 -11.97
C ARG A 19 3.69 1.36 -10.53
N ASP A 20 2.82 1.50 -9.52
CA ASP A 20 3.21 1.48 -8.11
C ASP A 20 3.68 0.09 -7.69
N VAL A 21 3.15 -0.97 -8.32
CA VAL A 21 3.55 -2.36 -8.11
C VAL A 21 4.78 -2.72 -8.95
N ALA A 22 4.77 -2.34 -10.23
CA ALA A 22 5.83 -2.69 -11.20
C ALA A 22 7.20 -2.08 -10.86
N ARG A 23 7.26 -1.01 -10.06
CA ARG A 23 8.52 -0.43 -9.56
C ARG A 23 9.24 -1.29 -8.52
N LEU A 24 8.55 -2.27 -7.91
CA LEU A 24 9.12 -3.15 -6.88
C LEU A 24 9.09 -4.62 -7.29
N HIS A 25 8.13 -5.03 -8.13
CA HIS A 25 7.87 -6.42 -8.46
C HIS A 25 7.93 -6.68 -9.97
N PHE A 26 8.74 -7.66 -10.36
CA PHE A 26 8.64 -8.37 -11.64
C PHE A 26 7.61 -9.50 -11.48
N CYS A 27 6.39 -9.25 -11.96
CA CYS A 27 5.29 -10.20 -11.88
C CYS A 27 5.21 -11.07 -13.14
N ILE A 28 5.16 -12.39 -12.98
CA ILE A 28 5.05 -13.37 -14.07
C ILE A 28 3.70 -14.10 -13.94
N PRO A 29 2.82 -14.08 -14.96
CA PRO A 29 3.04 -13.56 -16.32
C PRO A 29 2.80 -12.05 -16.47
N SER A 30 2.08 -11.41 -15.56
CA SER A 30 1.87 -9.96 -15.54
C SER A 30 1.53 -9.48 -14.13
N VAL A 31 1.49 -8.17 -13.90
CA VAL A 31 1.08 -7.61 -12.61
C VAL A 31 -0.37 -8.00 -12.31
N GLU A 32 -1.27 -7.79 -13.26
CA GLU A 32 -2.71 -8.07 -13.16
C GLU A 32 -3.00 -9.53 -12.84
N ALA A 33 -2.17 -10.45 -13.34
CA ALA A 33 -2.29 -11.88 -13.07
C ALA A 33 -1.85 -12.29 -11.65
N GLN A 34 -1.15 -11.40 -10.93
CA GLN A 34 -0.60 -11.69 -9.59
C GLN A 34 -1.27 -10.88 -8.48
N ILE A 35 -1.90 -9.75 -8.82
CA ILE A 35 -2.56 -8.87 -7.84
C ILE A 35 -4.07 -9.15 -7.75
N ILE A 36 -4.63 -8.75 -6.62
CA ILE A 36 -6.07 -8.62 -6.41
C ILE A 36 -6.30 -7.26 -5.76
N GLU A 37 -7.54 -6.78 -5.74
CA GLU A 37 -7.88 -5.46 -5.21
C GLU A 37 -7.36 -5.23 -3.78
N ALA A 38 -7.37 -6.25 -2.92
CA ALA A 38 -6.83 -6.14 -1.56
C ALA A 38 -5.33 -5.77 -1.53
N HIS A 39 -4.52 -6.29 -2.46
CA HIS A 39 -3.11 -5.88 -2.59
C HIS A 39 -2.99 -4.40 -2.94
N LEU A 40 -3.85 -3.92 -3.84
CA LEU A 40 -3.85 -2.52 -4.28
C LEU A 40 -4.31 -1.58 -3.17
N VAL A 41 -5.33 -1.95 -2.39
CA VAL A 41 -5.79 -1.17 -1.23
C VAL A 41 -4.70 -1.11 -0.17
N SER A 42 -4.03 -2.24 0.12
CA SER A 42 -2.95 -2.31 1.12
C SER A 42 -1.77 -1.41 0.73
N ALA A 43 -1.23 -1.60 -0.48
CA ALA A 43 -0.13 -0.78 -0.98
C ALA A 43 -0.52 0.69 -1.13
N GLY A 44 -1.71 0.98 -1.67
CA GLY A 44 -2.17 2.33 -1.90
C GLY A 44 -2.40 3.10 -0.59
N SER A 45 -2.90 2.45 0.46
CA SER A 45 -3.04 3.04 1.79
C SER A 45 -1.68 3.40 2.39
N ALA A 46 -0.68 2.52 2.26
CA ALA A 46 0.68 2.81 2.70
C ALA A 46 1.28 4.00 1.94
N LEU A 47 0.99 4.13 0.64
CA LEU A 47 1.45 5.25 -0.17
C LEU A 47 0.79 6.57 0.22
N VAL A 48 -0.51 6.58 0.50
CA VAL A 48 -1.20 7.79 1.01
C VAL A 48 -0.56 8.28 2.31
N MET A 49 -0.20 7.36 3.21
CA MET A 49 0.46 7.72 4.47
C MET A 49 1.86 8.28 4.22
N ALA A 50 2.62 7.66 3.31
CA ALA A 50 3.94 8.14 2.93
C ALA A 50 3.86 9.53 2.30
N ASP A 51 2.92 9.76 1.37
CA ASP A 51 2.73 11.04 0.70
C ASP A 51 2.38 12.15 1.71
N ALA A 52 1.43 11.89 2.62
CA ALA A 52 1.03 12.84 3.66
C ALA A 52 2.20 13.20 4.60
N PHE A 53 3.02 12.22 4.97
CA PHE A 53 4.22 12.45 5.76
C PHE A 53 5.26 13.28 4.99
N MET A 54 5.53 12.92 3.74
CA MET A 54 6.51 13.59 2.88
C MET A 54 6.11 15.04 2.54
N GLN A 55 4.81 15.33 2.46
CA GLN A 55 4.26 16.67 2.26
C GLN A 55 4.23 17.52 3.55
N GLY A 56 4.58 16.92 4.69
CA GLY A 56 4.59 17.61 5.98
C GLY A 56 3.20 17.81 6.60
N GLU A 57 2.16 17.12 6.11
CA GLU A 57 0.81 17.19 6.69
C GLU A 57 0.73 16.51 8.06
N ILE A 58 1.53 15.46 8.26
CA ILE A 58 1.57 14.64 9.48
C ILE A 58 3.02 14.39 9.89
N LYS A 59 3.25 14.21 11.20
CA LYS A 59 4.58 13.92 11.77
C LYS A 59 4.89 12.42 11.90
N ASN A 60 3.86 11.59 11.84
CA ASN A 60 3.94 10.14 11.84
C ASN A 60 2.62 9.58 11.29
N ALA A 61 2.61 8.30 10.96
CA ALA A 61 1.43 7.63 10.42
C ALA A 61 1.39 6.17 10.91
N PHE A 62 0.18 5.62 10.97
CA PHE A 62 -0.04 4.20 11.19
C PHE A 62 -1.09 3.70 10.20
N ALA A 63 -0.71 2.73 9.36
CA ALA A 63 -1.60 2.15 8.37
C ALA A 63 -2.09 0.77 8.84
N ILE A 64 -3.40 0.62 9.04
CA ILE A 64 -4.03 -0.67 9.35
C ILE A 64 -4.41 -1.32 8.04
N ILE A 65 -3.52 -2.17 7.50
CA ILE A 65 -3.64 -2.71 6.14
C ILE A 65 -3.43 -4.21 6.08
N ARG A 66 -4.05 -4.83 5.07
CA ARG A 66 -3.87 -6.25 4.71
C ARG A 66 -4.11 -6.42 3.21
N PRO A 67 -3.39 -7.34 2.52
CA PRO A 67 -2.36 -8.25 3.04
C PRO A 67 -1.03 -7.56 3.41
N PRO A 68 -0.15 -8.19 4.22
CA PRO A 68 1.17 -7.67 4.55
C PRO A 68 2.12 -7.70 3.34
N GLY A 69 3.27 -7.01 3.42
CA GLY A 69 4.19 -6.89 2.27
C GLY A 69 5.68 -7.17 2.53
N HIS A 70 6.15 -7.25 3.77
CA HIS A 70 7.60 -7.36 4.07
C HIS A 70 8.27 -8.68 3.61
N HIS A 71 7.48 -9.69 3.25
CA HIS A 71 7.95 -10.95 2.69
C HIS A 71 7.67 -11.06 1.18
N ALA A 72 7.06 -10.05 0.58
CA ALA A 72 6.83 -9.99 -0.85
C ALA A 72 8.17 -9.88 -1.59
N MET A 73 8.34 -10.66 -2.65
CA MET A 73 9.62 -10.81 -3.33
C MET A 73 9.69 -9.88 -4.55
N THR A 74 10.88 -9.41 -4.90
CA THR A 74 11.09 -8.63 -6.14
C THR A 74 10.65 -9.38 -7.39
N VAL A 75 10.66 -10.72 -7.39
CA VAL A 75 10.09 -11.54 -8.46
C VAL A 75 8.90 -12.31 -7.88
N SER A 76 7.72 -12.11 -8.47
CA SER A 76 6.48 -12.78 -8.06
C SER A 76 6.00 -13.71 -9.18
N HIS A 77 5.75 -14.97 -8.83
CA HIS A 77 5.30 -15.99 -9.78
C HIS A 77 4.35 -16.99 -9.11
N GLY A 78 3.17 -17.16 -9.70
CA GLY A 78 2.12 -18.03 -9.16
C GLY A 78 1.53 -17.46 -7.87
N ASN A 79 1.30 -18.30 -6.86
CA ASN A 79 0.87 -17.85 -5.53
C ASN A 79 2.05 -17.49 -4.61
N ARG A 80 3.25 -17.26 -5.17
CA ARG A 80 4.45 -16.92 -4.40
C ARG A 80 4.92 -15.53 -4.80
N GLY A 81 4.86 -14.58 -3.87
CA GLY A 81 5.45 -13.25 -4.07
C GLY A 81 4.64 -12.09 -3.50
N PHE A 82 3.41 -12.33 -3.06
CA PHE A 82 2.58 -11.41 -2.26
C PHE A 82 1.94 -12.16 -1.09
#